data_AF-A0A7C6HLR0-F1
#
_entry.id   AF-A0A7C6HLR0-F1
#
_cell.length_a   1.000
_cell.length_b   1.000
_cell.length_c   1.000
_cell.angle_alpha   90.00
_cell.angle_beta   90.00
_cell.angle_gamma   90.00
#
_symmetry.space_group_name_H-M   'P 1'
#
loop_
_entity.id
_entity.type
_entity.pdbx_description
1 polymer ?
#
loop_
_entity_poly.entity_id
_entity_poly.type
_entity_poly.pdbx_seq_one_letter_code
_entity_poly.pdbx_strand_id
1 'polypeptide(L)'
;MGKINVLIANATHQFSMEDRVIISEAVKDAEIFINESFEFDYDVDVVVTAPSFLMKTIPEDGISGRTYNSRLIVLVINKEEKILTANAIFEIICHEMSHSLRWEKLPEYSDNLFKGMILEGLAIVLEQKAIEARGGEKQFFLERMLETTEDEYKKMVNELESSFSKTSYDYEGIFYTGNETLPRWAGYRLGYYFVQQYLKKTNRSIEQATLDSYTKFTFK
;
A
#
# COMPACT_ATOMS: atom_id res chain seq x y z
N MET A 1 -6.31 19.05 -11.51
CA MET A 1 -5.16 18.16 -11.34
C MET A 1 -4.54 18.50 -10.00
N GLY A 2 -4.63 17.55 -9.08
CA GLY A 2 -3.96 17.59 -7.79
C GLY A 2 -2.46 17.42 -7.95
N LYS A 3 -1.72 17.77 -6.90
CA LYS A 3 -0.26 17.66 -6.85
C LYS A 3 0.21 16.83 -5.67
N ILE A 4 1.33 16.15 -5.86
CA ILE A 4 2.08 15.50 -4.78
C ILE A 4 3.28 16.40 -4.46
N ASN A 5 3.21 17.09 -3.31
CA ASN A 5 4.29 17.94 -2.83
C ASN A 5 5.27 17.09 -2.01
N VAL A 6 6.54 17.02 -2.42
CA VAL A 6 7.56 16.26 -1.68
C VAL A 6 8.37 17.16 -0.74
N LEU A 7 8.48 16.73 0.52
CA LEU A 7 9.38 17.29 1.52
C LEU A 7 10.38 16.22 1.97
N ILE A 8 11.67 16.46 1.76
CA ILE A 8 12.73 15.53 2.18
C ILE A 8 13.33 16.02 3.50
N ALA A 9 12.92 15.38 4.60
CA ALA A 9 13.42 15.65 5.95
C ALA A 9 14.82 15.06 6.13
N ASN A 10 15.84 15.89 5.94
CA ASN A 10 17.25 15.44 5.90
C ASN A 10 18.13 16.02 7.03
N ALA A 11 17.58 16.20 8.23
CA ALA A 11 18.35 16.68 9.38
C ALA A 11 19.47 15.70 9.79
N THR A 12 19.30 14.41 9.47
CA THR A 12 20.29 13.35 9.72
C THR A 12 21.36 13.24 8.63
N HIS A 13 21.28 14.07 7.57
CA HIS A 13 22.19 14.05 6.43
C HIS A 13 22.28 12.69 5.68
N GLN A 14 21.25 11.84 5.78
CA GLN A 14 21.22 10.52 5.15
C GLN A 14 20.91 10.54 3.63
N PHE A 15 20.28 11.61 3.14
CA PHE A 15 19.92 11.79 1.75
C PHE A 15 20.89 12.76 1.05
N SER A 16 21.65 12.23 0.09
CA SER A 16 22.54 12.97 -0.80
C SER A 16 21.75 13.83 -1.80
N MET A 17 22.45 14.58 -2.64
CA MET A 17 21.80 15.30 -3.73
C MET A 17 21.21 14.32 -4.77
N GLU A 18 21.92 13.25 -5.10
CA GLU A 18 21.44 12.23 -6.03
C GLU A 18 20.18 11.55 -5.51
N ASP A 19 20.13 11.20 -4.22
CA ASP A 19 18.94 10.59 -3.60
C ASP A 19 17.72 11.51 -3.76
N ARG A 20 17.90 12.82 -3.53
CA ARG A 20 16.81 13.81 -3.62
C ARG A 20 16.27 13.93 -5.03
N VAL A 21 17.13 13.81 -6.04
CA VAL A 21 16.72 13.80 -7.45
C VAL A 21 15.90 12.54 -7.72
N ILE A 22 16.40 11.36 -7.35
CA ILE A 22 15.69 10.08 -7.53
C ILE A 22 14.31 10.11 -6.85
N ILE A 23 14.25 10.61 -5.61
CA ILE A 23 13.00 10.77 -4.86
C ILE A 23 12.03 11.69 -5.62
N SER A 24 12.49 12.86 -6.04
CA SER A 24 11.64 13.86 -6.69
C SER A 24 11.11 13.37 -8.03
N GLU A 25 11.94 12.69 -8.82
CA GLU A 25 11.55 12.11 -10.11
C GLU A 25 10.54 10.97 -9.91
N ALA A 26 10.77 10.06 -8.95
CA ALA A 26 9.84 8.97 -8.67
C ALA A 26 8.48 9.47 -8.14
N VAL A 27 8.48 10.51 -7.30
CA VAL A 27 7.25 11.18 -6.86
C VAL A 27 6.52 11.79 -8.06
N LYS A 28 7.26 12.41 -8.98
CA LYS A 28 6.65 13.02 -10.17
C LYS A 28 6.03 11.98 -11.09
N ASP A 29 6.69 10.84 -11.28
CA ASP A 29 6.14 9.72 -12.05
C ASP A 29 4.86 9.17 -11.40
N ALA A 30 4.84 9.04 -10.08
CA ALA A 30 3.65 8.60 -9.35
C ALA A 30 2.50 9.62 -9.47
N GLU A 31 2.79 10.92 -9.39
CA GLU A 31 1.81 11.98 -9.61
C GLU A 31 1.19 11.90 -11.02
N ILE A 32 2.01 11.64 -12.05
CA ILE A 32 1.53 11.47 -13.43
C ILE A 32 0.60 10.26 -13.49
N PHE A 33 1.03 9.10 -13.00
CA PHE A 33 0.23 7.87 -13.00
C PHE A 33 -1.12 8.05 -12.29
N ILE A 34 -1.13 8.72 -11.13
CA ILE A 34 -2.36 8.96 -10.36
C ILE A 34 -3.28 9.96 -11.08
N ASN A 35 -2.75 11.03 -11.67
CA ASN A 35 -3.55 11.97 -12.47
C ASN A 35 -4.15 11.32 -13.72
N GLU A 36 -3.48 10.34 -14.32
CA GLU A 36 -3.99 9.59 -15.47
C GLU A 36 -5.04 8.55 -15.06
N SER A 37 -4.93 8.00 -13.85
CA SER A 37 -5.79 6.92 -13.35
C SER A 37 -7.04 7.42 -12.62
N PHE A 38 -6.99 8.61 -12.01
CA PHE A 38 -8.05 9.13 -11.15
C PHE A 38 -8.39 10.59 -11.45
N GLU A 39 -9.61 11.00 -11.08
CA GLU A 39 -9.95 12.42 -10.92
C GLU A 39 -9.24 12.99 -9.67
N PHE A 40 -7.92 13.10 -9.76
CA PHE A 40 -7.09 13.66 -8.71
C PHE A 40 -7.18 15.19 -8.76
N ASP A 41 -7.89 15.77 -7.78
CA ASP A 41 -8.30 17.18 -7.74
C ASP A 41 -7.90 17.89 -6.43
N TYR A 42 -7.01 17.27 -5.65
CA TYR A 42 -6.52 17.80 -4.37
C TYR A 42 -5.02 17.56 -4.21
N ASP A 43 -4.37 18.33 -3.34
CA ASP A 43 -2.94 18.19 -3.10
C ASP A 43 -2.66 17.27 -1.91
N VAL A 44 -1.55 16.52 -2.00
CA VAL A 44 -1.05 15.59 -0.98
C VAL A 44 0.41 15.95 -0.67
N ASP A 45 0.73 16.05 0.61
CA ASP A 45 2.10 16.20 1.06
C ASP A 45 2.73 14.83 1.34
N VAL A 46 3.89 14.57 0.73
CA VAL A 46 4.72 13.39 0.96
C VAL A 46 5.97 13.82 1.71
N VAL A 47 6.10 13.39 2.97
CA VAL A 47 7.30 13.61 3.77
C VAL A 47 8.19 12.39 3.70
N VAL A 48 9.40 12.56 3.18
CA VAL A 48 10.43 11.51 3.13
C VAL A 48 11.39 11.68 4.29
N THR A 49 11.61 10.62 5.07
CA THR A 49 12.46 10.65 6.26
C THR A 49 13.32 9.39 6.40
N ALA A 50 14.39 9.53 7.19
CA ALA A 50 15.17 8.41 7.73
C ALA A 50 14.31 7.52 8.66
N PRO A 51 14.66 6.22 8.82
CA PRO A 51 14.00 5.32 9.76
C PRO A 51 14.17 5.74 11.22
N SER A 52 13.25 5.31 12.05
CA SER A 52 13.33 5.44 13.51
C SER A 52 12.70 4.23 14.20
N PHE A 53 12.84 4.13 15.52
CA PHE A 53 12.20 3.04 16.27
C PHE A 53 10.66 3.00 16.13
N LEU A 54 10.04 4.16 15.83
CA LEU A 54 8.59 4.31 15.60
C LEU A 54 8.17 4.10 14.15
N MET A 55 9.12 4.23 13.22
CA MET A 55 8.87 4.24 11.78
C MET A 55 9.94 3.37 11.13
N LYS A 56 9.63 2.10 11.01
CA LYS A 56 10.53 1.08 10.46
C LYS A 56 10.19 0.84 8.99
N THR A 57 11.21 0.46 8.25
CA THR A 57 11.15 -0.04 6.88
C THR A 57 10.84 -1.54 6.86
N ILE A 58 10.47 -2.05 5.68
CA ILE A 58 10.59 -3.48 5.40
C ILE A 58 12.06 -3.73 5.05
N PRO A 59 12.83 -4.51 5.82
CA PRO A 59 14.27 -4.64 5.60
C PRO A 59 14.65 -5.14 4.20
N GLU A 60 13.82 -6.03 3.62
CA GLU A 60 14.03 -6.57 2.29
C GLU A 60 13.81 -5.54 1.16
N ASP A 61 13.17 -4.41 1.48
CA ASP A 61 12.88 -3.31 0.56
C ASP A 61 13.59 -2.01 0.90
N GLY A 62 14.06 -1.84 2.14
CA GLY A 62 14.69 -0.61 2.62
C GLY A 62 13.77 0.60 2.60
N ILE A 63 12.45 0.40 2.46
CA ILE A 63 11.45 1.47 2.40
C ILE A 63 10.12 1.00 3.00
N SER A 64 9.34 1.94 3.53
CA SER A 64 7.92 1.75 3.88
C SER A 64 7.17 3.08 3.75
N GLY A 65 5.84 2.99 3.68
CA GLY A 65 4.94 4.13 3.60
C GLY A 65 3.90 4.10 4.73
N ARG A 66 3.35 5.28 5.03
CA ARG A 66 2.13 5.39 5.82
C ARG A 66 1.36 6.65 5.47
N THR A 67 0.09 6.47 5.14
CA THR A 67 -0.89 7.54 5.02
C THR A 67 -1.47 7.86 6.39
N TYR A 68 -1.28 9.10 6.86
CA TYR A 68 -1.78 9.57 8.17
C TYR A 68 -3.13 10.26 8.08
N ASN A 69 -3.42 10.86 6.95
CA ASN A 69 -4.73 11.37 6.57
C ASN A 69 -4.77 11.47 5.03
N SER A 70 -5.92 11.84 4.46
CA SER A 70 -6.11 11.91 3.01
C SER A 70 -5.18 12.87 2.27
N ARG A 71 -4.33 13.64 2.96
CA ARG A 71 -3.43 14.64 2.37
C ARG A 71 -2.01 14.60 2.94
N LEU A 72 -1.69 13.59 3.75
CA LEU A 72 -0.36 13.43 4.36
C LEU A 72 0.09 11.98 4.31
N ILE A 73 1.15 11.76 3.55
CA ILE A 73 1.87 10.50 3.45
C ILE A 73 3.28 10.70 4.02
N VAL A 74 3.77 9.72 4.78
CA VAL A 74 5.15 9.68 5.23
C VAL A 74 5.82 8.44 4.63
N LEU A 75 6.92 8.66 3.93
CA LEU A 75 7.79 7.60 3.44
C LEU A 75 9.05 7.53 4.29
N VAL A 76 9.44 6.31 4.61
CA VAL A 76 10.60 6.03 5.43
C VAL A 76 11.58 5.25 4.57
N ILE A 77 12.83 5.71 4.45
CA ILE A 77 13.83 5.10 3.58
C ILE A 77 15.08 4.79 4.38
N ASN A 78 15.49 3.53 4.39
CA ASN A 78 16.74 3.05 4.95
C ASN A 78 17.67 2.50 3.85
N LYS A 79 18.61 3.34 3.42
CA LYS A 79 19.59 2.99 2.38
C LYS A 79 20.63 1.96 2.81
N GLU A 80 20.78 1.71 4.11
CA GLU A 80 21.68 0.69 4.63
C GLU A 80 21.10 -0.72 4.45
N GLU A 81 19.78 -0.83 4.39
CA GLU A 81 19.07 -2.10 4.17
C GLU A 81 18.98 -2.45 2.69
N LYS A 82 18.62 -1.48 1.84
CA LYS A 82 18.54 -1.67 0.38
C LYS A 82 18.92 -0.40 -0.37
N ILE A 83 19.51 -0.59 -1.55
CA ILE A 83 19.80 0.51 -2.47
C ILE A 83 18.48 1.16 -2.87
N LEU A 84 18.42 2.49 -2.73
CA LEU A 84 17.27 3.28 -3.12
C LEU A 84 17.10 3.24 -4.65
N THR A 85 15.93 2.84 -5.11
CA THR A 85 15.56 2.85 -6.53
C THR A 85 14.33 3.72 -6.75
N ALA A 86 14.24 4.33 -7.93
CA ALA A 86 13.06 5.10 -8.31
C ALA A 86 11.79 4.23 -8.30
N ASN A 87 11.90 2.94 -8.61
CA ASN A 87 10.79 1.99 -8.61
C ASN A 87 10.23 1.75 -7.21
N ALA A 88 11.09 1.53 -6.22
CA ALA A 88 10.66 1.30 -4.85
C ALA A 88 9.88 2.52 -4.28
N ILE A 89 10.30 3.74 -4.61
CA ILE A 89 9.60 4.97 -4.21
C ILE A 89 8.26 5.12 -4.93
N PHE A 90 8.24 4.88 -6.24
CA PHE A 90 7.02 4.99 -7.04
C PHE A 90 5.96 3.97 -6.62
N GLU A 91 6.36 2.72 -6.39
CA GLU A 91 5.48 1.63 -5.98
C GLU A 91 4.81 1.97 -4.64
N ILE A 92 5.59 2.34 -3.62
CA ILE A 92 5.05 2.69 -2.31
C ILE A 92 4.18 3.96 -2.34
N ILE A 93 4.51 4.96 -3.18
CA ILE A 93 3.63 6.14 -3.32
C ILE A 93 2.29 5.73 -3.93
N CYS A 94 2.28 4.88 -4.95
CA CYS A 94 1.03 4.41 -5.55
C CYS A 94 0.18 3.62 -4.55
N HIS A 95 0.81 2.81 -3.69
CA HIS A 95 0.14 2.15 -2.56
C HIS A 95 -0.55 3.17 -1.64
N GLU A 96 0.22 4.11 -1.10
CA GLU A 96 -0.27 5.10 -0.13
C GLU A 96 -1.30 6.06 -0.75
N MET A 97 -1.16 6.37 -2.05
CA MET A 97 -2.14 7.16 -2.77
C MET A 97 -3.51 6.45 -2.88
N SER A 98 -3.56 5.11 -2.87
CA SER A 98 -4.83 4.37 -2.77
C SER A 98 -5.60 4.74 -1.50
N HIS A 99 -4.90 4.77 -0.35
CA HIS A 99 -5.48 5.17 0.94
C HIS A 99 -5.90 6.64 0.92
N SER A 100 -5.02 7.51 0.41
CA SER A 100 -5.27 8.95 0.26
C SER A 100 -6.55 9.21 -0.54
N LEU A 101 -6.66 8.64 -1.75
CA LEU A 101 -7.81 8.77 -2.64
C LEU A 101 -9.09 8.28 -1.98
N ARG A 102 -9.03 7.11 -1.34
CA ARG A 102 -10.18 6.52 -0.67
C ARG A 102 -10.66 7.40 0.48
N TRP A 103 -9.77 7.84 1.36
CA TRP A 103 -10.13 8.66 2.52
C TRP A 103 -10.60 10.07 2.15
N GLU A 104 -10.12 10.64 1.04
CA GLU A 104 -10.63 11.93 0.55
C GLU A 104 -12.04 11.80 -0.03
N LYS A 105 -12.31 10.72 -0.77
CA LYS A 105 -13.51 10.59 -1.61
C LYS A 105 -14.64 9.78 -0.98
N LEU A 106 -14.34 8.92 0.00
CA LEU A 106 -15.32 8.08 0.67
C LEU A 106 -15.37 8.35 2.18
N PRO A 107 -16.55 8.71 2.74
CA PRO A 107 -16.74 8.87 4.17
C PRO A 107 -16.96 7.51 4.87
N GLU A 108 -16.05 6.55 4.64
CA GLU A 108 -16.11 5.21 5.22
C GLU A 108 -14.77 4.83 5.86
N TYR A 109 -14.83 4.12 6.98
CA TYR A 109 -13.65 3.62 7.70
C TYR A 109 -13.60 2.10 7.72
N SER A 110 -12.39 1.55 7.72
CA SER A 110 -12.13 0.13 7.91
C SER A 110 -12.25 -0.25 9.39
N ASP A 111 -13.49 -0.34 9.88
CA ASP A 111 -13.81 -0.55 11.30
C ASP A 111 -13.67 -2.00 11.80
N ASN A 112 -13.44 -2.95 10.90
CA ASN A 112 -13.28 -4.37 11.21
C ASN A 112 -12.19 -5.01 10.35
N LEU A 113 -11.79 -6.23 10.73
CA LEU A 113 -10.71 -6.96 10.09
C LEU A 113 -10.88 -7.08 8.57
N PHE A 114 -12.09 -7.46 8.11
CA PHE A 114 -12.33 -7.65 6.69
C PHE A 114 -12.21 -6.35 5.91
N LYS A 115 -12.79 -5.25 6.41
CA LYS A 115 -12.62 -3.94 5.76
C LYS A 115 -11.17 -3.47 5.78
N GLY A 116 -10.40 -3.81 6.83
CA GLY A 116 -8.96 -3.58 6.89
C GLY A 116 -8.21 -4.33 5.79
N MET A 117 -8.54 -5.61 5.59
CA MET A 117 -7.99 -6.39 4.47
C MET A 117 -8.36 -5.78 3.12
N ILE A 118 -9.62 -5.35 2.91
CA ILE A 118 -10.02 -4.70 1.66
C ILE A 118 -9.26 -3.38 1.43
N LEU A 119 -9.05 -2.57 2.48
CA LEU A 119 -8.30 -1.32 2.39
C LEU A 119 -6.88 -1.58 1.85
N GLU A 120 -6.15 -2.50 2.48
CA GLU A 120 -4.79 -2.85 2.05
C GLU A 120 -4.76 -3.56 0.70
N GLY A 121 -5.75 -4.43 0.44
CA GLY A 121 -5.87 -5.13 -0.84
C GLY A 121 -6.06 -4.20 -2.03
N LEU A 122 -6.85 -3.13 -1.86
CA LEU A 122 -7.03 -2.10 -2.88
C LEU A 122 -5.72 -1.37 -3.17
N ALA A 123 -4.93 -1.09 -2.13
CA ALA A 123 -3.62 -0.48 -2.27
C ALA A 123 -2.64 -1.39 -3.01
N ILE A 124 -2.57 -2.69 -2.67
CA ILE A 124 -1.70 -3.65 -3.35
C ILE A 124 -2.08 -3.83 -4.82
N VAL A 125 -3.36 -3.95 -5.15
CA VAL A 125 -3.75 -4.11 -6.57
C VAL A 125 -3.46 -2.83 -7.37
N LEU A 126 -3.55 -1.65 -6.76
CA LEU A 126 -3.16 -0.40 -7.41
C LEU A 126 -1.64 -0.29 -7.60
N GLU A 127 -0.85 -0.62 -6.57
CA GLU A 127 0.62 -0.60 -6.64
C GLU A 127 1.12 -1.60 -7.70
N GLN A 128 0.51 -2.78 -7.77
CA GLN A 128 0.82 -3.79 -8.79
C GLN A 128 0.57 -3.24 -10.20
N LYS A 129 -0.61 -2.65 -10.43
CA LYS A 129 -0.94 -2.06 -11.73
C LYS A 129 0.05 -0.96 -12.11
N ALA A 130 0.41 -0.11 -11.14
CA ALA A 130 1.32 1.00 -11.36
C ALA A 130 2.70 0.50 -11.78
N ILE A 131 3.30 -0.43 -11.03
CA ILE A 131 4.66 -0.91 -11.33
C ILE A 131 4.70 -1.74 -12.62
N GLU A 132 3.62 -2.45 -12.96
CA GLU A 132 3.48 -3.12 -14.26
C GLU A 132 3.43 -2.12 -15.43
N ALA A 133 2.75 -0.98 -15.26
CA ALA A 133 2.67 0.07 -16.28
C ALA A 133 4.00 0.80 -16.47
N ARG A 134 4.71 1.09 -15.37
CA ARG A 134 6.04 1.73 -15.41
C ARG A 134 7.12 0.78 -15.94
N GLY A 135 7.01 -0.50 -15.59
CA GLY A 135 8.03 -1.51 -15.82
C GLY A 135 9.17 -1.45 -14.80
N GLY A 136 9.76 -2.62 -14.51
CA GLY A 136 10.95 -2.76 -13.67
C GLY A 136 10.79 -3.73 -12.50
N GLU A 137 11.75 -3.67 -11.57
CA GLU A 137 11.77 -4.51 -10.36
C GLU A 137 10.65 -4.11 -9.40
N LYS A 138 9.98 -5.12 -8.83
CA LYS A 138 8.93 -4.99 -7.81
C LYS A 138 9.57 -5.02 -6.43
N GLN A 139 8.91 -4.42 -5.45
CA GLN A 139 9.31 -4.61 -4.06
C GLN A 139 9.14 -6.09 -3.65
N PHE A 140 10.03 -6.55 -2.75
CA PHE A 140 9.97 -7.88 -2.15
C PHE A 140 8.59 -8.12 -1.53
N PHE A 141 8.03 -7.11 -0.87
CA PHE A 141 6.67 -7.16 -0.34
C PHE A 141 5.63 -7.56 -1.39
N LEU A 142 5.56 -6.85 -2.52
CA LEU A 142 4.61 -7.13 -3.58
C LEU A 142 4.84 -8.51 -4.20
N GLU A 143 6.10 -8.89 -4.46
CA GLU A 143 6.40 -10.24 -4.95
C GLU A 143 5.83 -11.33 -4.03
N ARG A 144 5.95 -11.16 -2.71
CA ARG A 144 5.39 -12.13 -1.76
C ARG A 144 3.87 -12.19 -1.85
N MET A 145 3.17 -11.09 -2.15
CA MET A 145 1.72 -11.12 -2.38
C MET A 145 1.40 -11.95 -3.62
N LEU A 146 2.11 -11.72 -4.72
CA LEU A 146 1.93 -12.39 -6.02
C LEU A 146 2.21 -13.90 -5.96
N GLU A 147 3.11 -14.33 -5.09
CA GLU A 147 3.49 -15.74 -4.93
C GLU A 147 2.54 -16.55 -4.05
N THR A 148 1.58 -15.91 -3.37
CA THR A 148 0.66 -16.63 -2.46
C THR A 148 -0.22 -17.61 -3.24
N THR A 149 -0.22 -18.86 -2.81
CA THR A 149 -0.99 -19.93 -3.46
C THR A 149 -2.45 -20.00 -2.99
N GLU A 150 -3.32 -20.60 -3.80
CA GLU A 150 -4.73 -20.84 -3.43
C GLU A 150 -4.89 -21.64 -2.13
N ASP A 151 -3.99 -22.60 -1.86
CA ASP A 151 -4.06 -23.38 -0.63
C ASP A 151 -3.61 -22.58 0.60
N GLU A 152 -2.68 -21.64 0.45
CA GLU A 152 -2.34 -20.68 1.50
C GLU A 152 -3.51 -19.72 1.77
N TYR A 153 -4.17 -19.21 0.72
CA TYR A 153 -5.38 -18.39 0.90
C TYR A 153 -6.47 -19.13 1.67
N LYS A 154 -6.78 -20.38 1.30
CA LYS A 154 -7.76 -21.20 2.03
C LYS A 154 -7.40 -21.39 3.49
N LYS A 155 -6.11 -21.64 3.81
CA LYS A 155 -5.65 -21.78 5.20
C LYS A 155 -5.86 -20.50 5.99
N MET A 156 -5.43 -19.35 5.45
CA MET A 156 -5.61 -18.06 6.12
C MET A 156 -7.08 -17.69 6.30
N VAL A 157 -7.92 -17.98 5.29
CA VAL A 157 -9.38 -17.83 5.38
C VAL A 157 -9.95 -18.67 6.52
N ASN A 158 -9.64 -19.96 6.58
CA ASN A 158 -10.17 -20.85 7.61
C ASN A 158 -9.79 -20.37 9.02
N GLU A 159 -8.59 -19.81 9.18
CA GLU A 159 -8.10 -19.27 10.45
C GLU A 159 -8.82 -17.96 10.83
N LEU A 160 -9.06 -17.07 9.87
CA LEU A 160 -9.49 -15.69 10.13
C LEU A 160 -10.98 -15.41 9.91
N GLU A 161 -11.72 -16.29 9.21
CA GLU A 161 -13.12 -16.03 8.81
C GLU A 161 -14.01 -15.66 10.02
N SER A 162 -13.86 -16.38 11.13
CA SER A 162 -14.60 -16.12 12.37
C SER A 162 -14.31 -14.74 13.01
N SER A 163 -13.24 -14.08 12.56
CA SER A 163 -12.79 -12.77 13.05
C SER A 163 -13.03 -11.63 12.06
N PHE A 164 -13.49 -11.90 10.84
CA PHE A 164 -13.68 -10.88 9.79
C PHE A 164 -14.57 -9.71 10.22
N SER A 165 -15.61 -9.96 11.00
CA SER A 165 -16.52 -8.92 11.51
C SER A 165 -16.06 -8.28 12.82
N LYS A 166 -14.96 -8.75 13.44
CA LYS A 166 -14.47 -8.21 14.71
C LYS A 166 -13.79 -6.87 14.49
N THR A 167 -14.07 -5.94 15.39
CA THR A 167 -13.43 -4.62 15.45
C THR A 167 -12.16 -4.61 16.31
N SER A 168 -11.98 -5.65 17.13
CA SER A 168 -10.78 -5.88 17.94
C SER A 168 -10.16 -7.21 17.54
N TYR A 169 -8.92 -7.17 17.06
CA TYR A 169 -8.16 -8.31 16.57
C TYR A 169 -6.67 -8.06 16.72
N ASP A 170 -5.85 -9.11 16.61
CA ASP A 170 -4.40 -9.03 16.65
C ASP A 170 -3.85 -8.39 15.36
N TYR A 171 -3.77 -7.06 15.34
CA TYR A 171 -3.30 -6.31 14.16
C TYR A 171 -1.86 -6.66 13.81
N GLU A 172 -0.97 -6.75 14.81
CA GLU A 172 0.45 -7.04 14.60
C GLU A 172 0.64 -8.44 14.00
N GLY A 173 0.01 -9.46 14.62
CA GLY A 173 0.10 -10.84 14.15
C GLY A 173 -0.49 -11.03 12.75
N ILE A 174 -1.59 -10.34 12.42
CA ILE A 174 -2.26 -10.53 11.13
C ILE A 174 -1.60 -9.72 10.01
N PHE A 175 -1.26 -8.46 10.27
CA PHE A 175 -0.79 -7.54 9.22
C PHE A 175 0.73 -7.45 9.14
N TYR A 176 1.51 -7.74 10.19
CA TYR A 176 2.96 -7.57 10.13
C TYR A 176 3.76 -8.85 10.34
N THR A 177 3.61 -9.53 11.48
CA THR A 177 4.56 -10.58 11.87
C THR A 177 4.18 -11.98 11.40
N GLY A 178 2.88 -12.28 11.33
CA GLY A 178 2.42 -13.67 11.33
C GLY A 178 2.52 -14.30 12.73
N ASN A 179 2.19 -15.59 12.81
CA ASN A 179 2.30 -16.41 14.01
C ASN A 179 2.44 -17.91 13.62
N GLU A 180 2.18 -18.84 14.54
CA GLU A 180 2.27 -20.29 14.26
C GLU A 180 1.29 -20.78 13.17
N THR A 181 0.16 -20.10 12.99
CA THR A 181 -0.92 -20.49 12.05
C THR A 181 -0.99 -19.57 10.82
N LEU A 182 -0.50 -18.33 10.92
CA LEU A 182 -0.57 -17.30 9.87
C LEU A 182 0.82 -16.92 9.36
N PRO A 183 1.02 -16.84 8.04
CA PRO A 183 2.25 -16.32 7.48
C PRO A 183 2.39 -14.81 7.75
N ARG A 184 3.62 -14.30 7.62
CA ARG A 184 3.89 -12.85 7.57
C ARG A 184 2.96 -12.19 6.54
N TRP A 185 2.36 -11.07 6.93
CA TRP A 185 1.46 -10.26 6.11
C TRP A 185 0.17 -10.97 5.67
N ALA A 186 -0.36 -11.91 6.47
CA ALA A 186 -1.60 -12.64 6.15
C ALA A 186 -2.78 -11.72 5.80
N GLY A 187 -2.97 -10.61 6.52
CA GLY A 187 -4.00 -9.62 6.25
C GLY A 187 -3.87 -8.97 4.86
N TYR A 188 -2.65 -8.58 4.49
CA TYR A 188 -2.34 -8.02 3.17
C TYR A 188 -2.59 -9.04 2.05
N ARG A 189 -2.11 -10.28 2.23
CA ARG A 189 -2.30 -11.37 1.26
C ARG A 189 -3.79 -11.63 1.00
N LEU A 190 -4.58 -11.79 2.07
CA LEU A 190 -6.03 -12.00 1.94
C LEU A 190 -6.73 -10.79 1.32
N GLY A 191 -6.33 -9.57 1.69
CA GLY A 191 -6.83 -8.35 1.09
C GLY A 191 -6.66 -8.33 -0.42
N TYR A 192 -5.43 -8.57 -0.88
CA TYR A 192 -5.09 -8.67 -2.31
C TYR A 192 -5.97 -9.72 -3.01
N TYR A 193 -6.08 -10.92 -2.45
CA TYR A 193 -6.93 -11.98 -2.99
C TYR A 193 -8.39 -11.56 -3.11
N PHE A 194 -9.00 -11.00 -2.06
CA PHE A 194 -10.41 -10.60 -2.08
C PHE A 194 -10.69 -9.52 -3.10
N VAL A 195 -9.79 -8.54 -3.24
CA VAL A 195 -9.93 -7.50 -4.27
C VAL A 195 -9.81 -8.09 -5.66
N GLN A 196 -8.86 -9.00 -5.92
CA GLN A 196 -8.78 -9.67 -7.23
C GLN A 196 -10.04 -10.46 -7.58
N GLN A 197 -10.61 -11.20 -6.61
CA GLN A 197 -11.89 -11.90 -6.83
C GLN A 197 -13.03 -10.91 -7.12
N TYR A 198 -13.08 -9.78 -6.40
CA TYR A 198 -14.05 -8.73 -6.63
C TYR A 198 -13.97 -8.16 -8.06
N LEU A 199 -12.76 -7.79 -8.51
CA LEU A 199 -12.55 -7.24 -9.85
C LEU A 199 -12.95 -8.26 -10.93
N LYS A 200 -12.55 -9.53 -10.77
CA LYS A 200 -12.92 -10.62 -11.70
C LYS A 200 -14.43 -10.85 -11.78
N LYS A 201 -15.13 -10.81 -10.64
CA LYS A 201 -16.58 -11.04 -10.56
C LYS A 201 -17.40 -9.87 -11.13
N THR A 202 -16.91 -8.65 -10.98
CA THR A 202 -17.66 -7.42 -11.31
C THR A 202 -17.21 -6.74 -12.60
N ASN A 203 -16.08 -7.17 -13.18
CA ASN A 203 -15.44 -6.54 -14.33
C ASN A 203 -15.14 -5.05 -14.13
N ARG A 204 -14.91 -4.64 -12.88
CA ARG A 204 -14.50 -3.29 -12.53
C ARG A 204 -13.00 -3.14 -12.66
N SER A 205 -12.55 -1.92 -12.92
CA SER A 205 -11.14 -1.59 -12.83
C SER A 205 -10.75 -1.31 -11.37
N ILE A 206 -9.45 -1.34 -11.08
CA ILE A 206 -8.96 -1.00 -9.73
C ILE A 206 -9.27 0.45 -9.37
N GLU A 207 -9.27 1.37 -10.33
CA GLU A 207 -9.62 2.77 -10.13
C GLU A 207 -11.06 2.90 -9.62
N GLN A 208 -11.99 2.17 -10.23
CA GLN A 208 -13.39 2.16 -9.82
C GLN A 208 -13.56 1.49 -8.45
N ALA A 209 -12.87 0.38 -8.20
CA ALA A 209 -12.97 -0.35 -6.95
C ALA A 209 -12.36 0.40 -5.76
N THR A 210 -11.31 1.19 -5.98
CA THR A 210 -10.69 2.06 -4.96
C THR A 210 -11.71 3.02 -4.37
N LEU A 211 -12.68 3.46 -5.19
CA LEU A 211 -13.78 4.37 -4.82
C LEU A 211 -15.10 3.66 -4.55
N ASP A 212 -15.11 2.33 -4.41
CA ASP A 212 -16.29 1.58 -4.03
C ASP A 212 -16.48 1.48 -2.51
N SER A 213 -17.73 1.60 -2.07
CA SER A 213 -18.13 1.32 -0.68
C SER A 213 -17.70 -0.08 -0.26
N TYR A 214 -17.26 -0.24 1.00
CA TYR A 214 -16.92 -1.55 1.56
C TYR A 214 -18.08 -2.56 1.46
N THR A 215 -19.32 -2.07 1.41
CA THR A 215 -20.53 -2.90 1.27
C THR A 215 -20.59 -3.71 -0.03
N LYS A 216 -19.82 -3.31 -1.05
CA LYS A 216 -19.76 -4.02 -2.34
C LYS A 216 -18.83 -5.23 -2.31
N PHE A 217 -17.91 -5.29 -1.36
CA PHE A 217 -16.95 -6.39 -1.24
C PHE A 217 -17.58 -7.51 -0.41
N THR A 218 -17.76 -8.68 -1.03
CA THR A 218 -18.30 -9.87 -0.36
C THR A 218 -17.26 -10.98 -0.37
N PHE A 219 -17.15 -11.67 0.75
CA PHE A 219 -16.35 -12.88 0.89
C PHE A 219 -17.12 -14.15 0.44
N LYS A 220 -18.43 -14.05 0.20
CA LYS A 220 -19.32 -15.12 -0.26
C LYS A 220 -19.80 -14.90 -1.69
#